data_AF-A0A3L7S843-F1
#
_entry.id   AF-A0A3L7S843-F1
#
_cell.length_a   1.000
_cell.length_b   1.000
_cell.length_c   1.000
_cell.angle_alpha   90.00
_cell.angle_beta   90.00
_cell.angle_gamma   90.00
#
_symmetry.space_group_name_H-M   'P 1'
#
loop_
_entity.id
_entity.type
_entity.pdbx_description
1 polymer ?
#
loop_
_entity_poly.entity_id
_entity_poly.type
_entity_poly.pdbx_seq_one_letter_code
_entity_poly.pdbx_strand_id
1 'polypeptide(L)'
;MAKPGSETTPRKTALGGWFLLVMNLLLAVAALLVAAFCWVVPIEVIEQWAFDRAGEGTFDRFEAIGQADFFVWLGRIVAPLLLWISWNIGSHLAAWEAYGIDLIRGLAAITRLSVESQSTGRVSLLASLRTYGLRGLLVAWGVLWLTHAVHGLGLRGHDWPYFRFHSGEEVLPNISDSNRLVIRYLREATPSTARILVASDQKLFFLSYYLRPRFLLHRMHPDSEHVIPLKDQQRKLAAFRMEDLTAEDLVQMPHDYRLEYFEHPDLVDQTQVLSDTAWVAFVRRTTKNPSLIPPYLVRLRKVDP
;
A
#
# COMPACT_ATOMS: atom_id res chain seq x y z
N MET A 1 -21.68 -64.24 32.09
CA MET A 1 -21.20 -63.98 30.71
C MET A 1 -21.86 -62.70 30.20
N ALA A 2 -21.15 -61.57 30.29
CA ALA A 2 -21.62 -60.28 29.76
C ALA A 2 -20.94 -60.03 28.40
N LYS A 3 -21.72 -59.66 27.38
CA LYS A 3 -21.20 -59.25 26.06
C LYS A 3 -20.44 -57.92 26.18
N PRO A 4 -19.29 -57.74 25.51
CA PRO A 4 -18.64 -56.45 25.44
C PRO A 4 -19.47 -55.52 24.56
N GLY A 5 -19.84 -54.36 25.12
CA GLY A 5 -20.48 -53.27 24.38
C GLY A 5 -19.53 -52.75 23.32
N SER A 6 -20.03 -52.66 22.09
CA SER A 6 -19.33 -52.13 20.94
C SER A 6 -18.92 -50.68 21.16
N GLU A 7 -17.62 -50.42 21.18
CA GLU A 7 -17.04 -49.08 21.04
C GLU A 7 -17.38 -48.54 19.65
N THR A 8 -18.44 -47.74 19.55
CA THR A 8 -18.64 -46.86 18.41
C THR A 8 -17.71 -45.66 18.55
N THR A 9 -16.52 -45.76 17.96
CA THR A 9 -15.62 -44.62 17.78
C THR A 9 -16.27 -43.56 16.89
N PRO A 10 -16.10 -42.25 17.18
CA PRO A 10 -16.86 -41.19 16.54
C PRO A 10 -16.31 -40.90 15.13
N ARG A 11 -17.02 -41.36 14.09
CA ARG A 11 -16.76 -41.12 12.66
C ARG A 11 -16.87 -39.65 12.21
N LYS A 12 -17.07 -38.68 13.12
CA LYS A 12 -17.38 -37.28 12.82
C LYS A 12 -16.16 -36.33 12.75
N THR A 13 -14.97 -36.74 13.18
CA THR A 13 -13.74 -35.94 13.04
C THR A 13 -13.09 -36.05 11.66
N ALA A 14 -13.26 -37.18 10.97
CA ALA A 14 -12.59 -37.43 9.68
C ALA A 14 -12.92 -36.43 8.55
N LEU A 15 -14.12 -35.81 8.58
CA LEU A 15 -14.55 -34.83 7.56
C LEU A 15 -13.83 -33.47 7.70
N GLY A 16 -13.52 -33.03 8.92
CA GLY A 16 -12.84 -31.77 9.18
C GLY A 16 -11.35 -31.82 8.81
N GLY A 17 -10.67 -32.89 9.22
CA GLY A 17 -9.27 -33.13 8.88
C GLY A 17 -9.04 -33.29 7.37
N TRP A 18 -9.94 -33.96 6.64
CA TRP A 18 -9.82 -34.12 5.19
C TRP A 18 -9.95 -32.78 4.44
N PHE A 19 -10.90 -31.93 4.83
CA PHE A 19 -11.04 -30.60 4.22
C PHE A 19 -9.79 -29.74 4.45
N LEU A 20 -9.25 -29.70 5.68
CA LEU A 20 -8.03 -28.97 6.00
C LEU A 20 -6.82 -29.49 5.22
N LEU A 21 -6.71 -30.81 5.07
CA LEU A 21 -5.65 -31.45 4.28
C LEU A 21 -5.73 -31.03 2.81
N VAL A 22 -6.92 -31.10 2.20
CA VAL A 22 -7.11 -30.72 0.80
C VAL A 22 -6.82 -29.23 0.58
N MET A 23 -7.33 -28.35 1.46
CA MET A 23 -7.03 -26.92 1.37
C MET A 23 -5.54 -26.62 1.54
N ASN A 24 -4.87 -27.30 2.48
CA ASN A 24 -3.43 -27.13 2.68
C ASN A 24 -2.62 -27.60 1.46
N LEU A 25 -3.02 -28.73 0.85
CA LEU A 25 -2.36 -29.24 -0.36
C LEU A 25 -2.54 -28.27 -1.54
N LEU A 26 -3.74 -27.73 -1.75
CA LEU A 26 -3.98 -26.74 -2.79
C LEU A 26 -3.14 -25.48 -2.58
N LEU A 27 -3.04 -25.01 -1.32
CA LEU A 27 -2.18 -23.89 -0.97
C LEU A 27 -0.71 -24.18 -1.27
N ALA A 28 -0.20 -25.36 -0.87
CA ALA A 28 1.17 -25.78 -1.12
C ALA A 28 1.49 -25.80 -2.62
N VAL A 29 0.61 -26.44 -3.41
CA VAL A 29 0.79 -26.56 -4.86
C VAL A 29 0.76 -25.18 -5.52
N ALA A 30 -0.22 -24.34 -5.19
CA ALA A 30 -0.30 -22.98 -5.73
C ALA A 30 0.93 -22.15 -5.37
N ALA A 31 1.35 -22.17 -4.10
CA ALA A 31 2.54 -21.46 -3.64
C ALA A 31 3.82 -21.97 -4.31
N LEU A 32 3.95 -23.28 -4.51
CA LEU A 32 5.08 -23.89 -5.21
C LEU A 32 5.14 -23.43 -6.67
N LEU A 33 4.01 -23.42 -7.37
CA LEU A 33 3.92 -22.98 -8.76
C LEU A 33 4.27 -21.49 -8.89
N VAL A 34 3.76 -20.64 -8.00
CA VAL A 34 4.10 -19.20 -7.98
C VAL A 34 5.57 -19.00 -7.66
N ALA A 35 6.11 -19.70 -6.65
CA ALA A 35 7.53 -19.62 -6.32
C ALA A 35 8.41 -20.04 -7.50
N ALA A 36 8.10 -21.18 -8.12
CA ALA A 36 8.82 -21.67 -9.29
C ALA A 36 8.75 -20.63 -10.43
N PHE A 37 7.56 -20.10 -10.73
CA PHE A 37 7.40 -19.07 -11.76
C PHE A 37 8.26 -17.83 -11.47
N CYS A 38 8.15 -17.25 -10.27
CA CYS A 38 8.86 -16.01 -9.93
C CYS A 38 10.39 -16.16 -9.81
N TRP A 39 10.90 -17.37 -9.56
CA TRP A 39 12.34 -17.63 -9.41
C TRP A 39 13.00 -18.22 -10.67
N VAL A 40 12.24 -18.92 -11.53
CA VAL A 40 12.77 -19.54 -12.76
C VAL A 40 12.62 -18.60 -13.96
N VAL A 41 11.50 -17.88 -14.07
CA VAL A 41 11.27 -16.98 -15.20
C VAL A 41 12.06 -15.68 -14.98
N PRO A 42 12.93 -15.28 -15.94
CA PRO A 42 13.64 -14.01 -15.87
C PRO A 42 12.67 -12.85 -15.78
N ILE A 43 13.01 -11.83 -15.00
CA ILE A 43 12.11 -10.71 -14.75
C ILE A 43 11.83 -9.94 -16.05
N GLU A 44 12.82 -9.86 -16.93
CA GLU A 44 12.78 -9.18 -18.23
C GLU A 44 11.72 -9.81 -19.14
N VAL A 45 11.49 -11.12 -19.06
CA VAL A 45 10.45 -11.81 -19.85
C VAL A 45 9.06 -11.38 -19.37
N ILE A 46 8.89 -11.18 -18.07
CA ILE A 46 7.62 -10.78 -17.47
C ILE A 46 7.37 -9.28 -17.73
N GLU A 47 8.41 -8.46 -17.62
CA GLU A 47 8.38 -7.04 -18.00
C GLU A 47 8.02 -6.87 -19.48
N GLN A 48 8.64 -7.65 -20.38
CA GLN A 48 8.30 -7.62 -21.81
C GLN A 48 6.85 -8.08 -22.06
N TRP A 49 6.41 -9.15 -21.40
CA TRP A 49 5.03 -9.62 -21.49
C TRP A 49 4.02 -8.55 -21.05
N ALA A 50 4.35 -7.76 -20.02
CA ALA A 50 3.54 -6.65 -19.53
C ALA A 50 3.59 -5.45 -20.48
N PHE A 51 4.77 -5.14 -21.03
CA PHE A 51 4.96 -4.10 -22.02
C PHE A 51 4.12 -4.34 -23.28
N ASP A 52 4.13 -5.57 -23.81
CA ASP A 52 3.39 -5.95 -25.02
C ASP A 52 1.87 -5.88 -24.86
N ARG A 53 1.37 -5.87 -23.62
CA ARG A 53 -0.06 -5.79 -23.27
C ARG A 53 -0.49 -4.42 -22.77
N ALA A 54 0.46 -3.52 -22.54
CA ALA A 54 0.17 -2.16 -22.15
C ALA A 54 -0.38 -1.36 -23.33
N GLY A 55 -0.98 -0.20 -23.04
CA GLY A 55 -1.43 0.75 -24.06
C GLY A 55 -0.29 1.22 -24.98
N GLU A 56 -0.65 1.96 -26.04
CA GLU A 56 0.34 2.54 -26.95
C GLU A 56 1.16 3.67 -26.30
N GLY A 57 0.70 4.20 -25.17
CA GLY A 57 1.40 5.25 -24.43
C GLY A 57 2.70 4.77 -23.78
N THR A 58 3.78 5.54 -23.96
CA THR A 58 5.08 5.31 -23.29
C THR A 58 4.94 5.21 -21.78
N PHE A 59 3.99 5.97 -21.21
CA PHE A 59 3.71 5.94 -19.78
C PHE A 59 2.96 4.68 -19.33
N ASP A 60 1.94 4.24 -20.08
CA ASP A 60 1.19 3.01 -19.76
C ASP A 60 2.12 1.79 -19.78
N ARG A 61 3.05 1.76 -20.74
CA ARG A 61 4.11 0.74 -20.84
C ARG A 61 5.07 0.77 -19.67
N PHE A 62 5.50 1.96 -19.25
CA PHE A 62 6.34 2.13 -18.06
C PHE A 62 5.61 1.64 -16.79
N GLU A 63 4.33 1.98 -16.65
CA GLU A 63 3.53 1.55 -15.50
C GLU A 63 3.38 0.03 -15.47
N ALA A 64 3.06 -0.59 -16.62
CA ALA A 64 2.89 -2.04 -16.72
C ALA A 64 4.17 -2.81 -16.37
N ILE A 65 5.34 -2.36 -16.86
CA ILE A 65 6.65 -2.92 -16.48
C ILE A 65 6.84 -2.82 -14.97
N GLY A 66 6.59 -1.64 -14.38
CA GLY A 66 6.74 -1.42 -12.95
C GLY A 66 5.84 -2.33 -12.11
N GLN A 67 4.57 -2.49 -12.49
CA GLN A 67 3.64 -3.37 -11.78
C GLN A 67 4.08 -4.84 -11.88
N ALA A 68 4.55 -5.27 -13.05
CA ALA A 68 5.06 -6.62 -13.25
C ALA A 68 6.25 -6.91 -12.33
N ASP A 69 7.24 -6.02 -12.29
CA ASP A 69 8.40 -6.12 -11.39
C ASP A 69 7.98 -6.24 -9.92
N PHE A 70 7.03 -5.41 -9.46
CA PHE A 70 6.49 -5.49 -8.11
C PHE A 70 5.94 -6.86 -7.76
N PHE A 71 5.06 -7.40 -8.62
CA PHE A 71 4.38 -8.68 -8.34
C PHE A 71 5.34 -9.86 -8.39
N VAL A 72 6.39 -9.79 -9.21
CA VAL A 72 7.46 -10.79 -9.20
C VAL A 72 8.19 -10.77 -7.86
N TRP A 73 8.64 -9.61 -7.38
CA TRP A 73 9.30 -9.50 -6.07
C TRP A 73 8.40 -9.88 -4.90
N LEU A 74 7.14 -9.45 -4.94
CA LEU A 74 6.15 -9.84 -3.94
C LEU A 74 5.96 -11.36 -3.95
N GLY A 75 5.85 -11.98 -5.12
CA GLY A 75 5.77 -13.42 -5.29
C GLY A 75 6.98 -14.15 -4.73
N ARG A 76 8.20 -13.64 -4.97
CA ARG A 76 9.46 -14.21 -4.42
C ARG A 76 9.51 -14.24 -2.90
N ILE A 77 8.78 -13.34 -2.22
CA ILE A 77 8.74 -13.27 -0.75
C ILE A 77 7.54 -14.04 -0.20
N VAL A 78 6.35 -13.81 -0.77
CA VAL A 78 5.09 -14.37 -0.27
C VAL A 78 5.01 -15.87 -0.54
N ALA A 79 5.44 -16.35 -1.70
CA ALA A 79 5.31 -17.76 -2.05
C ALA A 79 6.14 -18.70 -1.13
N PRO A 80 7.42 -18.42 -0.81
CA PRO A 80 8.16 -19.18 0.20
C PRO A 80 7.54 -19.12 1.59
N LEU A 81 6.99 -17.97 1.99
CA LEU A 81 6.30 -17.83 3.27
C LEU A 81 5.04 -18.71 3.31
N LEU A 82 4.25 -18.76 2.23
CA LEU A 82 3.08 -19.63 2.12
C LEU A 82 3.45 -21.11 2.13
N LEU A 83 4.57 -21.49 1.51
CA LEU A 83 5.10 -22.86 1.60
C LEU A 83 5.48 -23.22 3.03
N TRP A 84 6.16 -22.31 3.75
CA TRP A 84 6.49 -22.51 5.15
C TRP A 84 5.24 -22.62 6.04
N ILE A 85 4.23 -21.77 5.82
CA ILE A 85 2.93 -21.84 6.52
C ILE A 85 2.26 -23.19 6.23
N SER A 86 2.21 -23.59 4.96
CA SER A 86 1.58 -24.83 4.54
C SER A 86 2.28 -26.07 5.11
N TRP A 87 3.61 -26.05 5.18
CA TRP A 87 4.39 -27.06 5.88
C TRP A 87 4.00 -27.15 7.35
N ASN A 88 3.94 -26.02 8.07
CA ASN A 88 3.55 -25.99 9.48
C ASN A 88 2.11 -26.48 9.72
N ILE A 89 1.17 -26.14 8.83
CA ILE A 89 -0.21 -26.63 8.93
C ILE A 89 -0.23 -28.14 8.69
N GLY A 90 0.49 -28.62 7.67
CA GLY A 90 0.54 -30.04 7.30
C GLY A 90 1.21 -30.91 8.36
N SER A 91 2.36 -30.48 8.89
CA SER A 91 3.10 -31.24 9.91
C SER A 91 2.40 -31.29 11.27
N HIS A 92 1.47 -30.36 11.52
CA HIS A 92 0.72 -30.24 12.77
C HIS A 92 -0.79 -30.33 12.57
N LEU A 93 -1.26 -31.00 11.51
CA LEU A 93 -2.67 -31.02 11.10
C LEU A 93 -3.61 -31.40 12.26
N ALA A 94 -3.27 -32.45 13.01
CA ALA A 94 -4.06 -32.92 14.15
C ALA A 94 -4.14 -31.89 15.29
N ALA A 95 -3.05 -31.15 15.53
CA ALA A 95 -3.02 -30.10 16.55
C ALA A 95 -3.86 -28.88 16.12
N TRP A 96 -3.82 -28.52 14.85
CA TRP A 96 -4.65 -27.45 14.28
C TRP A 96 -6.14 -27.80 14.28
N GLU A 97 -6.48 -29.05 13.95
CA GLU A 97 -7.85 -29.55 14.01
C GLU A 97 -8.39 -29.49 15.44
N ALA A 98 -7.62 -29.99 16.42
CA ALA A 98 -7.97 -29.91 17.82
C ALA A 98 -8.14 -28.47 18.30
N TYR A 99 -7.23 -27.57 17.93
CA TYR A 99 -7.31 -26.15 18.26
C TYR A 99 -8.57 -25.50 17.70
N GLY A 100 -8.93 -25.77 16.45
CA GLY A 100 -10.13 -25.21 15.81
C GLY A 100 -11.42 -25.69 16.49
N ILE A 101 -11.51 -26.99 16.80
CA ILE A 101 -12.64 -27.56 17.53
C ILE A 101 -12.78 -26.92 18.91
N ASP A 102 -11.67 -26.78 19.65
CA ASP A 102 -11.65 -26.18 20.97
C ASP A 102 -12.02 -24.69 20.94
N LEU A 103 -11.57 -23.96 19.92
CA LEU A 103 -11.93 -22.55 19.73
C LEU A 103 -13.44 -22.39 19.49
N ILE A 104 -14.03 -23.19 18.61
CA ILE A 104 -15.47 -23.15 18.32
C ILE A 104 -16.28 -23.51 19.57
N ARG A 105 -15.87 -24.56 20.30
CA ARG A 105 -16.52 -24.95 21.57
C ARG A 105 -16.40 -23.85 22.62
N GLY A 106 -15.24 -23.22 22.74
CA GLY A 106 -15.02 -22.10 23.66
C GLY A 106 -15.90 -20.90 23.34
N LEU A 107 -16.01 -20.53 22.06
CA LEU A 107 -16.89 -19.44 21.60
C LEU A 107 -18.36 -19.77 21.86
N ALA A 108 -18.81 -21.00 21.57
CA ALA A 108 -20.18 -21.44 21.84
C ALA A 108 -20.50 -21.50 23.35
N ALA A 109 -19.53 -21.87 24.19
CA ALA A 109 -19.69 -21.86 25.64
C ALA A 109 -19.83 -20.43 26.19
N ILE A 110 -19.07 -19.46 25.67
CA ILE A 110 -19.20 -18.04 26.01
C ILE A 110 -20.61 -17.53 25.68
N THR A 111 -21.18 -17.90 24.54
CA THR A 111 -22.55 -17.49 24.17
C THR A 111 -23.65 -18.11 25.05
N ARG A 112 -23.39 -19.27 25.66
CA ARG A 112 -24.36 -19.97 26.53
C ARG A 112 -24.25 -19.54 28.00
N LEU A 113 -23.06 -19.13 28.45
CA LEU A 113 -22.81 -18.61 29.79
C LEU A 113 -23.54 -17.29 30.09
N SER A 114 -24.01 -16.57 29.07
CA SER A 114 -24.90 -15.43 29.24
C SER A 114 -26.31 -15.81 29.73
N VAL A 115 -26.67 -17.10 29.77
CA VAL A 115 -28.04 -17.58 30.04
C VAL A 115 -28.17 -18.31 31.39
N GLU A 116 -27.11 -18.90 31.94
CA GLU A 116 -27.17 -19.67 33.20
C GLU A 116 -25.93 -19.45 34.08
N SER A 117 -26.11 -18.94 35.30
CA SER A 117 -25.04 -18.87 36.31
C SER A 117 -25.56 -19.14 37.72
N GLN A 118 -25.28 -20.33 38.26
CA GLN A 118 -25.23 -20.59 39.71
C GLN A 118 -23.87 -21.18 40.16
N SER A 119 -23.22 -20.38 41.00
CA SER A 119 -22.52 -20.60 42.29
C SER A 119 -21.25 -21.44 42.52
N THR A 120 -20.72 -22.36 41.69
CA THR A 120 -19.52 -23.14 42.13
C THR A 120 -18.34 -23.26 41.14
N GLY A 121 -18.46 -22.76 39.91
CA GLY A 121 -17.42 -22.88 38.89
C GLY A 121 -16.50 -21.66 38.66
N ARG A 122 -16.57 -20.60 39.49
CA ARG A 122 -16.03 -19.27 39.14
C ARG A 122 -14.54 -19.22 38.79
N VAL A 123 -13.67 -19.99 39.46
CA VAL A 123 -12.21 -19.95 39.22
C VAL A 123 -11.81 -20.69 37.93
N SER A 124 -12.40 -21.86 37.65
CA SER A 124 -12.14 -22.58 36.39
C SER A 124 -12.81 -21.90 35.18
N LEU A 125 -13.94 -21.22 35.40
CA LEU A 125 -14.58 -20.36 34.42
C LEU A 125 -13.71 -19.17 34.05
N LEU A 126 -13.13 -18.46 35.02
CA LEU A 126 -12.25 -17.33 34.75
C LEU A 126 -10.99 -17.74 33.98
N ALA A 127 -10.38 -18.88 34.32
CA ALA A 127 -9.23 -19.42 33.60
C ALA A 127 -9.59 -19.81 32.15
N SER A 128 -10.75 -20.43 31.95
CA SER A 128 -11.25 -20.80 30.62
C SER A 128 -11.60 -19.57 29.79
N LEU A 129 -12.32 -18.60 30.36
CA LEU A 129 -12.66 -17.32 29.72
C LEU A 129 -11.41 -16.52 29.34
N ARG A 130 -10.39 -16.51 30.20
CA ARG A 130 -9.10 -15.86 29.90
C ARG A 130 -8.41 -16.52 28.70
N THR A 131 -8.39 -17.85 28.66
CA THR A 131 -7.74 -18.61 27.58
C THR A 131 -8.48 -18.42 26.25
N TYR A 132 -9.81 -18.55 26.24
CA TYR A 132 -10.61 -18.35 25.03
C TYR A 132 -10.68 -16.90 24.60
N GLY A 133 -10.73 -15.96 25.55
CA GLY A 133 -10.65 -14.52 25.29
C GLY A 133 -9.32 -14.14 24.64
N LEU A 134 -8.19 -14.66 25.13
CA LEU A 134 -6.88 -14.43 24.51
C LEU A 134 -6.81 -15.03 23.10
N ARG A 135 -7.28 -16.27 22.91
CA ARG A 135 -7.32 -16.91 21.58
C ARG A 135 -8.20 -16.12 20.59
N GLY A 136 -9.36 -15.66 21.03
CA GLY A 136 -10.24 -14.80 20.23
C GLY A 136 -9.60 -13.45 19.89
N LEU A 137 -8.91 -12.83 20.85
CA LEU A 137 -8.15 -11.60 20.64
C LEU A 137 -7.03 -11.78 19.61
N LEU A 138 -6.29 -12.90 19.67
CA LEU A 138 -5.25 -13.22 18.69
C LEU A 138 -5.82 -13.40 17.28
N VAL A 139 -6.98 -14.05 17.15
CA VAL A 139 -7.67 -14.18 15.85
C VAL A 139 -8.10 -12.81 15.33
N ALA A 140 -8.75 -11.98 16.16
CA ALA A 140 -9.16 -10.64 15.78
C ALA A 140 -7.97 -9.77 15.38
N TRP A 141 -6.87 -9.84 16.14
CA TRP A 141 -5.62 -9.14 15.84
C TRP A 141 -5.00 -9.62 14.52
N GLY A 142 -4.99 -10.93 14.26
CA GLY A 142 -4.52 -11.49 12.99
C GLY A 142 -5.35 -11.02 11.80
N VAL A 143 -6.67 -10.95 11.93
CA VAL A 143 -7.57 -10.41 10.89
C VAL A 143 -7.27 -8.93 10.63
N LEU A 144 -7.14 -8.13 11.69
CA LEU A 144 -6.78 -6.71 11.56
C LEU A 144 -5.43 -6.55 10.87
N TRP A 145 -4.41 -7.26 11.34
CA TRP A 145 -3.08 -7.26 10.74
C TRP A 145 -3.14 -7.60 9.26
N LEU A 146 -3.88 -8.64 8.87
CA LEU A 146 -4.03 -9.03 7.47
C LEU A 146 -4.73 -7.94 6.65
N THR A 147 -5.80 -7.33 7.15
CA THR A 147 -6.47 -6.23 6.43
C THR A 147 -5.57 -5.03 6.22
N HIS A 148 -4.76 -4.66 7.22
CA HIS A 148 -3.78 -3.58 7.09
C HIS A 148 -2.64 -3.94 6.14
N ALA A 149 -2.15 -5.18 6.19
CA ALA A 149 -1.12 -5.67 5.28
C ALA A 149 -1.59 -5.67 3.83
N VAL A 150 -2.78 -6.19 3.54
CA VAL A 150 -3.37 -6.20 2.17
C VAL A 150 -3.58 -4.77 1.66
N HIS A 151 -4.11 -3.87 2.50
CA HIS A 151 -4.27 -2.47 2.13
C HIS A 151 -2.93 -1.80 1.83
N GLY A 152 -1.91 -2.02 2.68
CA GLY A 152 -0.57 -1.49 2.50
C GLY A 152 0.12 -2.03 1.24
N LEU A 153 -0.02 -3.33 0.96
CA LEU A 153 0.49 -3.96 -0.26
C LEU A 153 -0.21 -3.44 -1.51
N GLY A 154 -1.53 -3.21 -1.46
CA GLY A 154 -2.29 -2.62 -2.57
C GLY A 154 -1.84 -1.19 -2.87
N LEU A 155 -1.69 -0.36 -1.83
CA LEU A 155 -1.10 0.98 -1.97
C LEU A 155 0.32 0.91 -2.53
N ARG A 156 1.14 -0.05 -2.06
CA ARG A 156 2.52 -0.20 -2.53
C ARG A 156 2.59 -0.66 -3.97
N GLY A 157 1.69 -1.55 -4.42
CA GLY A 157 1.62 -2.00 -5.80
C GLY A 157 1.21 -0.88 -6.76
N HIS A 158 0.24 -0.05 -6.37
CA HIS A 158 -0.12 1.16 -7.14
C HIS A 158 1.03 2.17 -7.23
N ASP A 159 1.80 2.29 -6.15
CA ASP A 159 2.93 3.21 -6.03
C ASP A 159 4.24 2.70 -6.64
N TRP A 160 4.38 1.38 -6.80
CA TRP A 160 5.65 0.76 -7.19
C TRP A 160 6.18 1.22 -8.54
N PRO A 161 5.37 1.37 -9.61
CA PRO A 161 5.89 1.83 -10.89
C PRO A 161 6.57 3.20 -10.79
N TYR A 162 6.10 4.02 -9.85
CA TYR A 162 6.60 5.37 -9.63
C TYR A 162 7.82 5.37 -8.71
N PHE A 163 7.82 4.55 -7.66
CA PHE A 163 8.80 4.61 -6.57
C PHE A 163 9.58 3.30 -6.40
N ARG A 164 9.80 2.57 -7.50
CA ARG A 164 10.60 1.34 -7.50
C ARG A 164 12.04 1.63 -7.11
N PHE A 165 12.70 0.63 -6.54
CA PHE A 165 14.14 0.67 -6.36
C PHE A 165 14.80 0.56 -7.74
N HIS A 166 15.31 1.67 -8.26
CA HIS A 166 16.18 1.63 -9.44
C HIS A 166 17.56 1.12 -9.00
N SER A 167 18.03 0.03 -9.60
CA SER A 167 19.36 -0.55 -9.41
C SER A 167 20.44 0.08 -10.30
N GLY A 168 20.13 1.18 -11.00
CA GLY A 168 21.06 1.90 -11.86
C GLY A 168 21.95 2.90 -11.10
N GLU A 169 22.99 3.41 -11.76
CA GLU A 169 23.97 4.36 -11.18
C GLU A 169 23.37 5.73 -10.81
N GLU A 170 22.20 6.07 -11.38
CA GLU A 170 21.41 7.27 -11.08
C GLU A 170 20.29 6.95 -10.08
N VAL A 171 20.64 6.55 -8.86
CA VAL A 171 19.65 6.38 -7.78
C VAL A 171 19.17 7.77 -7.35
N LEU A 172 17.96 8.18 -7.77
CA LEU A 172 17.28 9.25 -7.06
C LEU A 172 16.91 8.73 -5.66
N PRO A 173 17.39 9.38 -4.59
CA PRO A 173 17.26 8.89 -3.22
C PRO A 173 15.79 8.77 -2.80
N ASN A 174 15.53 7.86 -1.85
CA ASN A 174 14.25 7.63 -1.19
C ASN A 174 13.35 8.88 -1.16
N ILE A 175 12.31 8.88 -2.00
CA ILE A 175 11.26 9.91 -1.97
C ILE A 175 10.60 9.94 -0.59
N SER A 176 10.54 11.14 0.02
CA SER A 176 9.84 11.37 1.28
C SER A 176 8.33 11.09 1.16
N ASP A 177 7.71 10.65 2.25
CA ASP A 177 6.27 10.35 2.28
C ASP A 177 5.40 11.56 1.91
N SER A 178 5.86 12.76 2.24
CA SER A 178 5.23 14.03 1.85
C SER A 178 5.17 14.20 0.34
N ASN A 179 6.30 14.00 -0.35
CA ASN A 179 6.37 14.08 -1.80
C ASN A 179 5.47 13.01 -2.48
N ARG A 180 5.41 11.78 -1.94
CA ARG A 180 4.48 10.73 -2.44
C ARG A 180 3.03 11.20 -2.37
N LEU A 181 2.65 11.81 -1.25
CA LEU A 181 1.28 12.25 -1.00
C LEU A 181 0.89 13.41 -1.92
N VAL A 182 1.80 14.35 -2.18
CA VAL A 182 1.61 15.43 -3.15
C VAL A 182 1.47 14.89 -4.57
N ILE A 183 2.31 13.93 -4.99
CA ILE A 183 2.20 13.31 -6.32
C ILE A 183 0.83 12.66 -6.49
N ARG A 184 0.37 11.87 -5.51
CA ARG A 184 -0.96 11.24 -5.56
C ARG A 184 -2.07 12.28 -5.67
N TYR A 185 -2.00 13.36 -4.88
CA TYR A 185 -2.97 14.45 -4.95
C TYR A 185 -3.00 15.09 -6.34
N LEU A 186 -1.84 15.48 -6.89
CA LEU A 186 -1.77 16.13 -8.19
C LEU A 186 -2.29 15.22 -9.31
N ARG A 187 -2.07 13.91 -9.21
CA ARG A 187 -2.62 12.94 -10.17
C ARG A 187 -4.13 12.82 -10.11
N GLU A 188 -4.72 12.91 -8.92
CA GLU A 188 -6.18 12.90 -8.74
C GLU A 188 -6.82 14.25 -9.15
N ALA A 189 -6.15 15.36 -8.84
CA ALA A 189 -6.68 16.71 -8.99
C ALA A 189 -6.51 17.30 -10.41
N THR A 190 -5.62 16.75 -11.24
CA THR A 190 -5.33 17.29 -12.58
C THR A 190 -5.38 16.21 -13.66
N PRO A 191 -5.79 16.55 -14.90
CA PRO A 191 -5.73 15.62 -16.02
C PRO A 191 -4.28 15.25 -16.37
N SER A 192 -4.08 14.13 -17.06
CA SER A 192 -2.75 13.65 -17.46
C SER A 192 -2.02 14.59 -18.42
N THR A 193 -2.74 15.40 -19.19
CA THR A 193 -2.20 16.39 -20.15
C THR A 193 -2.00 17.77 -19.54
N ALA A 194 -2.21 17.94 -18.23
CA ALA A 194 -2.16 19.24 -17.58
C ALA A 194 -0.77 19.88 -17.69
N ARG A 195 -0.74 21.19 -17.92
CA ARG A 195 0.44 22.05 -17.80
C ARG A 195 0.42 22.74 -16.44
N ILE A 196 1.40 22.45 -15.59
CA ILE A 196 1.46 22.92 -14.20
C ILE A 196 2.67 23.85 -14.03
N LEU A 197 2.42 25.13 -13.77
CA LEU A 197 3.44 26.08 -13.36
C LEU A 197 3.79 25.87 -11.89
N VAL A 198 5.00 25.40 -11.63
CA VAL A 198 5.50 25.07 -10.29
C VAL A 198 6.26 26.26 -9.71
N ALA A 199 5.99 26.58 -8.45
CA ALA A 199 6.57 27.75 -7.78
C ALA A 199 7.96 27.53 -7.17
N SER A 200 8.39 26.27 -7.08
CA SER A 200 9.69 25.86 -6.56
C SER A 200 10.48 25.11 -7.61
N ASP A 201 11.69 25.60 -7.92
CA ASP A 201 12.61 24.96 -8.85
C ASP A 201 13.04 23.57 -8.35
N GLN A 202 13.26 23.44 -7.03
CA GLN A 202 13.55 22.16 -6.40
C GLN A 202 12.43 21.14 -6.62
N LYS A 203 11.17 21.57 -6.50
CA LYS A 203 10.01 20.70 -6.70
C LYS A 203 9.73 20.44 -8.17
N LEU A 204 10.06 21.35 -9.08
CA LEU A 204 9.96 21.13 -10.53
C LEU A 204 10.74 19.87 -10.95
N PHE A 205 12.04 19.83 -10.65
CA PHE A 205 12.89 18.70 -11.04
C PHE A 205 12.41 17.39 -10.43
N PHE A 206 12.04 17.45 -9.16
CA PHE A 206 11.54 16.29 -8.45
C PHE A 206 10.22 15.78 -9.05
N LEU A 207 9.21 16.65 -9.17
CA LEU A 207 7.86 16.28 -9.60
C LEU A 207 7.79 15.94 -11.09
N SER A 208 8.61 16.55 -11.94
CA SER A 208 8.61 16.31 -13.40
C SER A 208 8.93 14.87 -13.75
N TYR A 209 9.70 14.18 -12.91
CA TYR A 209 9.96 12.75 -13.06
C TYR A 209 8.71 11.91 -12.77
N TYR A 210 7.99 12.21 -11.68
CA TYR A 210 6.90 11.37 -11.18
C TYR A 210 5.50 11.73 -11.70
N LEU A 211 5.29 12.93 -12.26
CA LEU A 211 3.98 13.40 -12.73
C LEU A 211 3.73 13.26 -14.22
N ARG A 212 4.64 12.60 -14.95
CA ARG A 212 4.44 12.27 -16.37
C ARG A 212 3.05 11.61 -16.58
N PRO A 213 2.35 11.91 -17.69
CA PRO A 213 2.77 12.73 -18.82
C PRO A 213 2.48 14.24 -18.67
N ARG A 214 2.21 14.75 -17.46
CA ARG A 214 1.95 16.18 -17.25
C ARG A 214 3.20 17.02 -17.56
N PHE A 215 2.98 18.22 -18.06
CA PHE A 215 4.04 19.18 -18.34
C PHE A 215 4.22 20.09 -17.13
N LEU A 216 5.42 20.17 -16.59
CA LEU A 216 5.70 21.08 -15.47
C LEU A 216 6.59 22.20 -15.97
N LEU A 217 6.28 23.42 -15.55
CA LEU A 217 6.93 24.65 -15.99
C LEU A 217 7.45 25.40 -14.76
N HIS A 218 8.50 26.20 -14.93
CA HIS A 218 8.98 27.11 -13.89
C HIS A 218 9.53 28.38 -14.54
N ARG A 219 9.34 29.55 -13.89
CA ARG A 219 9.75 30.86 -14.42
C ARG A 219 11.19 30.93 -14.90
N MET A 220 12.11 30.40 -14.10
CA MET A 220 13.54 30.40 -14.43
C MET A 220 13.92 29.40 -15.51
N HIS A 221 13.03 28.46 -15.84
CA HIS A 221 13.29 27.34 -16.72
C HIS A 221 12.06 27.02 -17.59
N PRO A 222 11.59 27.97 -18.43
CA PRO A 222 10.35 27.81 -19.20
C PRO A 222 10.41 26.63 -20.18
N ASP A 223 11.61 26.29 -20.66
CA ASP A 223 11.86 25.22 -21.62
C ASP A 223 12.37 23.91 -20.98
N SER A 224 12.61 23.88 -19.65
CA SER A 224 13.20 22.71 -19.02
C SER A 224 12.14 21.68 -18.71
N GLU A 225 11.76 20.94 -19.75
CA GLU A 225 10.86 19.81 -19.62
C GLU A 225 11.47 18.74 -18.69
N HIS A 226 12.80 18.54 -18.71
CA HIS A 226 13.46 17.39 -18.07
C HIS A 226 14.93 17.56 -17.65
N VAL A 227 15.38 18.75 -17.21
CA VAL A 227 16.80 18.89 -16.83
C VAL A 227 17.08 18.27 -15.46
N ILE A 228 17.46 16.99 -15.41
CA ILE A 228 17.98 16.38 -14.18
C ILE A 228 19.26 17.14 -13.79
N PRO A 229 19.36 17.69 -12.57
CA PRO A 229 20.54 18.42 -12.15
C PRO A 229 21.77 17.50 -12.19
N LEU A 230 22.86 17.96 -12.80
CA LEU A 230 24.15 17.29 -12.69
C LEU A 230 24.64 17.38 -11.23
N LYS A 231 25.22 16.29 -10.72
CA LYS A 231 25.64 16.12 -9.32
C LYS A 231 26.47 17.28 -8.75
N ASP A 232 27.27 17.94 -9.58
CA ASP A 232 28.19 19.01 -9.17
C ASP A 232 27.71 20.43 -9.56
N GLN A 233 26.50 20.57 -10.10
CA GLN A 233 25.98 21.87 -10.50
C GLN A 233 25.38 22.61 -9.29
N GLN A 234 26.12 23.60 -8.76
CA GLN A 234 25.58 24.54 -7.78
C GLN A 234 24.58 25.51 -8.47
N ARG A 235 23.30 25.13 -8.53
CA ARG A 235 22.23 26.06 -8.91
C ARG A 235 21.73 26.82 -7.70
N LYS A 236 21.53 28.14 -7.85
CA LYS A 236 20.66 28.90 -6.95
C LYS A 236 19.23 28.46 -7.23
N LEU A 237 18.73 27.52 -6.42
CA LEU A 237 17.34 27.08 -6.50
C LEU A 237 16.43 28.26 -6.15
N ALA A 238 15.52 28.61 -7.05
CA ALA A 238 14.54 29.66 -6.83
C ALA A 238 13.24 29.07 -6.31
N ALA A 239 12.61 29.80 -5.40
CA ALA A 239 11.26 29.55 -4.93
C ALA A 239 10.54 30.89 -4.87
N PHE A 240 9.31 30.94 -5.34
CA PHE A 240 8.46 32.13 -5.32
C PHE A 240 7.07 31.76 -4.82
N ARG A 241 6.37 32.70 -4.18
CA ARG A 241 4.98 32.49 -3.79
C ARG A 241 4.06 32.73 -4.98
N MET A 242 2.83 32.22 -4.94
CA MET A 242 1.87 32.48 -6.03
C MET A 242 1.62 33.98 -6.22
N GLU A 243 1.69 34.75 -5.14
CA GLU A 243 1.49 36.20 -5.11
C GLU A 243 2.65 36.97 -5.77
N ASP A 244 3.82 36.33 -5.93
CA ASP A 244 5.01 36.92 -6.56
C ASP A 244 5.01 36.78 -8.10
N LEU A 245 4.03 36.04 -8.66
CA LEU A 245 3.89 35.86 -10.10
C LEU A 245 3.38 37.15 -10.76
N THR A 246 4.16 37.68 -11.70
CA THR A 246 3.76 38.86 -12.47
C THR A 246 2.81 38.46 -13.62
N ALA A 247 2.04 39.42 -14.13
CA ALA A 247 1.19 39.19 -15.31
C ALA A 247 2.01 38.74 -16.53
N GLU A 248 3.23 39.25 -16.68
CA GLU A 248 4.15 38.86 -17.74
C GLU A 248 4.57 37.38 -17.63
N ASP A 249 4.90 36.90 -16.43
CA ASP A 249 5.23 35.50 -16.18
C ASP A 249 4.07 34.57 -16.60
N LEU A 250 2.83 34.98 -16.32
CA LEU A 250 1.64 34.19 -16.64
C LEU A 250 1.36 34.13 -18.15
N VAL A 251 1.69 35.19 -18.89
CA VAL A 251 1.50 35.24 -20.35
C VAL A 251 2.56 34.44 -21.10
N GLN A 252 3.82 34.49 -20.65
CA GLN A 252 4.93 33.82 -21.34
C GLN A 252 4.91 32.30 -21.16
N MET A 253 4.28 31.80 -20.09
CA MET A 253 4.23 30.38 -19.77
C MET A 253 2.78 29.90 -19.73
N PRO A 254 2.15 29.53 -20.86
CA PRO A 254 0.79 29.03 -20.87
C PRO A 254 0.67 27.75 -20.02
N HIS A 255 -0.17 27.80 -18.99
CA HIS A 255 -0.36 26.74 -18.01
C HIS A 255 -1.84 26.61 -17.62
N ASP A 256 -2.24 25.39 -17.25
CA ASP A 256 -3.61 25.08 -16.81
C ASP A 256 -3.75 25.21 -15.29
N TYR A 257 -2.65 24.99 -14.56
CA TYR A 257 -2.61 25.01 -13.10
C TYR A 257 -1.35 25.70 -12.58
N ARG A 258 -1.46 26.35 -11.42
CA ARG A 258 -0.34 26.86 -10.62
C ARG A 258 -0.19 26.02 -9.36
N LEU A 259 1.03 25.60 -9.06
CA LEU A 259 1.37 24.78 -7.91
C LEU A 259 2.40 25.48 -7.03
N GLU A 260 1.99 25.80 -5.80
CA GLU A 260 2.90 26.20 -4.73
C GLU A 260 3.07 25.03 -3.78
N TYR A 261 4.29 24.52 -3.66
CA TYR A 261 4.61 23.40 -2.81
C TYR A 261 5.91 23.65 -2.04
N PHE A 262 5.81 23.82 -0.73
CA PHE A 262 6.94 24.06 0.16
C PHE A 262 6.91 23.14 1.37
N GLU A 263 8.06 22.55 1.70
CA GLU A 263 8.25 21.71 2.90
C GLU A 263 9.14 22.38 3.94
N HIS A 264 10.04 23.27 3.52
CA HIS A 264 10.97 23.92 4.44
C HIS A 264 10.22 24.93 5.32
N PRO A 265 10.37 24.89 6.65
CA PRO A 265 9.63 25.76 7.57
C PRO A 265 9.71 27.24 7.20
N ASP A 266 10.88 27.70 6.73
CA ASP A 266 11.11 29.10 6.32
C ASP A 266 10.26 29.56 5.13
N LEU A 267 9.79 28.62 4.31
CA LEU A 267 8.96 28.89 3.12
C LEU A 267 7.48 28.54 3.36
N VAL A 268 7.16 27.78 4.41
CA VAL A 268 5.78 27.38 4.73
C VAL A 268 5.06 28.52 5.45
N ASP A 269 4.18 29.19 4.73
CA ASP A 269 3.25 30.14 5.33
C ASP A 269 2.12 29.40 6.05
N GLN A 270 2.21 29.32 7.38
CA GLN A 270 1.24 28.63 8.25
C GLN A 270 -0.19 29.16 8.08
N THR A 271 -0.37 30.43 7.68
CA THR A 271 -1.71 31.00 7.45
C THR A 271 -2.35 30.45 6.17
N GLN A 272 -1.55 29.97 5.23
CA GLN A 272 -1.98 29.51 3.91
C GLN A 272 -2.08 27.99 3.80
N VAL A 273 -1.58 27.23 4.78
CA VAL A 273 -1.57 25.75 4.78
C VAL A 273 -2.97 25.14 4.57
N LEU A 274 -4.02 25.82 5.04
CA LEU A 274 -5.40 25.37 4.91
C LEU A 274 -6.16 26.03 3.74
N SER A 275 -5.49 26.86 2.92
CA SER A 275 -6.13 27.66 1.87
C SER A 275 -6.57 26.84 0.65
N ASP A 276 -5.99 25.66 0.42
CA ASP A 276 -6.42 24.72 -0.60
C ASP A 276 -7.29 23.62 0.04
N THR A 277 -8.61 23.80 -0.08
CA THR A 277 -9.60 22.90 0.52
C THR A 277 -9.59 21.51 -0.13
N ALA A 278 -9.23 21.40 -1.42
CA ALA A 278 -9.16 20.12 -2.12
C ALA A 278 -7.96 19.31 -1.63
N TRP A 279 -6.80 19.97 -1.47
CA TRP A 279 -5.63 19.37 -0.84
C TRP A 279 -5.91 18.91 0.60
N VAL A 280 -6.49 19.78 1.43
CA VAL A 280 -6.81 19.46 2.83
C VAL A 280 -7.78 18.28 2.90
N ALA A 281 -8.83 18.27 2.07
CA ALA A 281 -9.77 17.16 2.00
C ALA A 281 -9.09 15.85 1.58
N PHE A 282 -8.22 15.89 0.56
CA PHE A 282 -7.44 14.75 0.10
C PHE A 282 -6.58 14.16 1.23
N VAL A 283 -5.83 15.00 1.94
CA VAL A 283 -4.93 14.58 3.04
C VAL A 283 -5.72 13.95 4.19
N ARG A 284 -6.81 14.59 4.62
CA ARG A 284 -7.65 14.10 5.72
C ARG A 284 -8.32 12.77 5.39
N ARG A 285 -8.80 12.62 4.16
CA ARG A 285 -9.36 11.36 3.65
C ARG A 285 -8.31 10.26 3.61
N THR A 286 -7.11 10.57 3.09
CA THR A 286 -6.03 9.60 2.91
C THR A 286 -5.45 9.13 4.24
N THR A 287 -5.33 10.04 5.23
CA THR A 287 -4.81 9.72 6.57
C THR A 287 -5.90 9.29 7.55
N LYS A 288 -7.18 9.31 7.14
CA LYS A 288 -8.37 9.04 7.98
C LYS A 288 -8.41 9.91 9.25
N ASN A 289 -7.89 11.13 9.17
CA ASN A 289 -7.86 12.09 10.27
C ASN A 289 -8.53 13.41 9.86
N PRO A 290 -9.78 13.68 10.30
CA PRO A 290 -10.54 14.84 9.86
C PRO A 290 -10.04 16.17 10.43
N SER A 291 -9.26 16.16 11.52
CA SER A 291 -8.71 17.37 12.14
C SER A 291 -7.25 17.64 11.75
N LEU A 292 -6.66 16.79 10.90
CA LEU A 292 -5.28 16.96 10.45
C LEU A 292 -5.08 18.31 9.75
N ILE A 293 -4.01 19.00 10.17
CA ILE A 293 -3.44 20.17 9.51
C ILE A 293 -2.18 19.67 8.77
N PRO A 294 -2.09 19.82 7.44
CA PRO A 294 -0.92 19.39 6.68
C PRO A 294 0.37 20.06 7.21
N PRO A 295 1.50 19.34 7.34
CA PRO A 295 2.74 19.93 7.85
C PRO A 295 3.53 20.74 6.80
N TYR A 296 3.06 20.77 5.55
CA TYR A 296 3.68 21.46 4.43
C TYR A 296 2.61 22.16 3.59
N LEU A 297 3.00 23.23 2.89
CA LEU A 297 2.10 24.02 2.06
C LEU A 297 1.95 23.38 0.69
N VAL A 298 0.71 23.10 0.29
CA VAL A 298 0.36 22.72 -1.08
C VAL A 298 -0.85 23.55 -1.48
N ARG A 299 -0.70 24.35 -2.54
CA ARG A 299 -1.80 25.08 -3.17
C ARG A 299 -1.77 24.77 -4.65
N LEU A 300 -2.86 24.20 -5.14
CA LEU A 300 -3.10 23.99 -6.55
C LEU A 300 -4.25 24.90 -7.00
N ARG A 301 -3.96 25.82 -7.91
CA ARG A 301 -4.97 26.73 -8.47
C ARG A 301 -5.12 26.48 -9.94
N LYS A 302 -6.32 26.13 -10.38
CA LYS A 302 -6.66 26.12 -11.80
C LYS A 302 -6.62 27.55 -12.34
N VAL A 303 -6.09 27.74 -13.53
CA VAL A 303 -6.17 29.01 -14.26
C VAL A 303 -7.52 29.02 -14.97
N ASP A 304 -8.36 29.99 -14.64
CA ASP A 304 -9.59 30.21 -15.40
C ASP A 304 -9.23 30.75 -16.79
N PRO A 305 -9.87 30.26 -17.86
CA PRO A 305 -9.57 30.64 -19.23
C PRO A 305 -9.89 32.11 -19.53
#